data_AF-A0AAW9HYT9-F1
#
_entry.id   AF-A0AAW9HYT9-F1
#
_cell.length_a   1.000
_cell.length_b   1.000
_cell.length_c   1.000
_cell.angle_alpha   90.00
_cell.angle_beta   90.00
_cell.angle_gamma   90.00
#
_symmetry.space_group_name_H-M   'P 1'
#
loop_
_entity.id
_entity.type
_entity.pdbx_description
1 polymer ?
#
loop_
_entity_poly.entity_id
_entity_poly.type
_entity_poly.pdbx_seq_one_letter_code
_entity_poly.pdbx_strand_id
1 'polypeptide(L)'
;PLDMRMDVRKDFSAYDVVNTYSEEQLAKIIRDYGEDNWAKRIAKFIVEERKANGPIEKTGELVDVKKKAIPKKVRIDGPHPAKRTFQAIRIEVNNELGVINKMIEDAVSIMNKGGRVCIITF
;
A
#
# COMPACT_ATOMS: atom_id res chain seq x y z
N PRO A 1 -13.49 7.48 1.51
CA PRO A 1 -13.53 6.10 2.05
C PRO A 1 -12.15 5.45 1.85
N LEU A 2 -11.73 4.59 2.77
CA LEU A 2 -10.47 3.85 2.70
C LEU A 2 -10.66 2.55 1.89
N ASP A 3 -10.66 2.66 0.56
CA ASP A 3 -11.00 1.56 -0.35
C ASP A 3 -9.78 1.05 -1.14
N MET A 4 -9.23 1.88 -2.03
CA MET A 4 -8.08 1.58 -2.91
C MET A 4 -8.21 0.34 -3.83
N ARG A 5 -9.38 -0.31 -3.93
CA ARG A 5 -9.60 -1.38 -4.92
C ARG A 5 -9.66 -0.80 -6.33
N MET A 6 -8.97 -1.45 -7.27
CA MET A 6 -9.16 -1.22 -8.71
C MET A 6 -10.36 -2.00 -9.26
N ASP A 7 -10.60 -3.20 -8.71
CA ASP A 7 -11.81 -3.98 -8.99
C ASP A 7 -12.75 -3.91 -7.78
N VAL A 8 -13.79 -3.07 -7.90
CA VAL A 8 -14.78 -2.81 -6.83
C VAL A 8 -15.65 -4.02 -6.48
N ARG A 9 -15.57 -5.11 -7.27
CA ARG A 9 -16.29 -6.37 -7.00
C ARG A 9 -15.56 -7.25 -5.99
N LYS A 10 -14.29 -6.98 -5.68
CA LYS A 10 -13.51 -7.73 -4.68
C LYS A 10 -13.91 -7.32 -3.27
N ASP A 11 -14.01 -8.27 -2.35
CA ASP A 11 -14.41 -7.97 -0.97
C ASP A 11 -13.27 -7.38 -0.11
N PHE A 12 -12.01 -7.54 -0.52
CA PHE A 12 -10.85 -7.09 0.23
C PHE A 12 -10.39 -5.69 -0.18
N SER A 13 -10.30 -4.78 0.78
CA SER A 13 -10.02 -3.35 0.59
C SER A 13 -8.92 -2.82 1.51
N ALA A 14 -8.53 -1.56 1.32
CA ALA A 14 -7.58 -0.87 2.18
C ALA A 14 -8.07 -0.77 3.63
N TYR A 15 -9.38 -0.71 3.84
CA TYR A 15 -9.96 -0.78 5.18
C TYR A 15 -9.58 -2.09 5.87
N ASP A 16 -9.66 -3.21 5.16
CA ASP A 16 -9.35 -4.53 5.70
C ASP A 16 -7.87 -4.64 6.04
N VAL A 17 -6.99 -4.23 5.13
CA VAL A 17 -5.54 -4.16 5.39
C VAL A 17 -5.26 -3.35 6.65
N VAL A 18 -5.79 -2.13 6.75
CA VAL A 18 -5.46 -1.20 7.84
C VAL A 18 -6.06 -1.63 9.18
N ASN A 19 -7.25 -2.23 9.18
CA ASN A 19 -7.97 -2.52 10.41
C ASN A 19 -7.84 -3.97 10.91
N THR A 20 -7.46 -4.92 10.04
CA THR A 20 -7.39 -6.35 10.43
C THR A 20 -5.96 -6.88 10.56
N TYR A 21 -4.99 -6.35 9.82
CA TYR A 21 -3.61 -6.85 9.86
C TYR A 21 -2.95 -6.60 11.22
N SER A 22 -2.06 -7.51 11.63
CA SER A 22 -1.18 -7.30 12.78
C SER A 22 -0.19 -6.17 12.51
N GLU A 23 0.46 -5.68 13.58
CA GLU A 23 1.52 -4.67 13.45
C GLU A 23 2.66 -5.17 12.54
N GLU A 24 3.05 -6.44 12.68
CA GLU A 24 4.11 -7.05 11.89
C GLU A 24 3.72 -7.18 10.41
N GLN A 25 2.48 -7.57 10.12
CA GLN A 25 1.97 -7.65 8.76
C GLN A 25 1.95 -6.26 8.10
N LEU A 26 1.45 -5.24 8.81
CA LEU A 26 1.47 -3.86 8.34
C LEU A 26 2.90 -3.36 8.11
N ALA A 27 3.81 -3.60 9.06
CA ALA A 27 5.20 -3.19 8.93
C ALA A 27 5.88 -3.89 7.73
N LYS A 28 5.56 -5.15 7.48
CA LYS A 28 6.07 -5.91 6.34
C LYS A 28 5.63 -5.27 5.03
N ILE A 29 4.33 -5.08 4.79
CA ILE A 29 3.84 -4.53 3.51
C ILE A 29 4.33 -3.09 3.30
N ILE A 30 4.38 -2.26 4.35
CA ILE A 30 4.81 -0.86 4.23
C ILE A 30 6.30 -0.78 3.88
N ARG A 31 7.12 -1.70 4.41
CA ARG A 31 8.53 -1.79 4.07
C ARG A 31 8.74 -2.35 2.66
N ASP A 32 8.12 -3.49 2.38
CA ASP A 32 8.43 -4.29 1.18
C ASP A 32 7.83 -3.65 -0.09
N TYR A 33 6.66 -3.00 -0.01
CA TYR A 33 6.02 -2.37 -1.16
C TYR A 33 6.10 -0.84 -1.17
N GLY A 34 6.26 -0.23 0.01
CA GLY A 34 6.33 1.23 0.13
C GLY A 34 7.76 1.77 0.25
N GLU A 35 8.74 0.90 0.51
CA GLU A 35 10.13 1.30 0.78
C GLU A 35 10.23 2.42 1.83
N ASP A 36 9.34 2.37 2.85
CA ASP A 36 9.28 3.39 3.90
C ASP A 36 10.12 2.95 5.10
N ASN A 37 11.23 3.65 5.36
CA ASN A 37 12.14 3.39 6.49
C ASN A 37 11.44 3.47 7.86
N TRP A 38 10.27 4.11 7.93
CA TRP A 38 9.48 4.24 9.16
C TRP A 38 8.41 3.15 9.30
N ALA A 39 8.44 2.10 8.46
CA ALA A 39 7.40 1.07 8.40
C ALA A 39 6.94 0.55 9.76
N LYS A 40 7.87 0.13 10.63
CA LYS A 40 7.55 -0.35 11.99
C LYS A 40 6.82 0.70 12.82
N ARG A 41 7.27 1.95 12.76
CA ARG A 41 6.68 3.05 13.51
C ARG A 41 5.30 3.43 12.97
N ILE A 42 5.12 3.44 11.65
CA ILE A 42 3.83 3.71 11.02
C ILE A 42 2.83 2.61 11.40
N ALA A 43 3.22 1.33 11.30
CA ALA A 43 2.39 0.19 11.65
C ALA A 43 1.93 0.25 13.11
N LYS A 44 2.86 0.53 14.03
CA LYS A 44 2.54 0.72 15.45
C LYS A 44 1.48 1.81 15.66
N PHE A 45 1.67 2.98 15.05
CA PHE A 45 0.72 4.09 15.18
C PHE A 45 -0.65 3.77 14.57
N ILE A 46 -0.72 3.01 13.48
CA ILE A 46 -2.00 2.53 12.91
C ILE A 46 -2.73 1.64 13.92
N VAL A 47 -2.03 0.67 14.51
CA VAL A 47 -2.60 -0.26 15.50
C VAL A 47 -3.03 0.48 16.76
N GLU A 48 -2.22 1.43 17.24
CA GLU A 48 -2.55 2.29 18.39
C GLU A 48 -3.79 3.16 18.12
N GLU A 49 -3.85 3.82 16.96
CA GLU A 49 -4.99 4.67 16.60
C GLU A 49 -6.29 3.87 16.55
N ARG A 50 -6.29 2.71 15.87
CA ARG A 50 -7.52 1.91 15.75
C ARG A 50 -7.97 1.29 17.08
N LYS A 51 -7.03 1.05 18.01
CA LYS A 51 -7.33 0.61 19.38
C LYS A 51 -7.91 1.73 20.24
N ALA A 52 -7.43 2.97 20.06
CA ALA A 52 -7.84 4.10 20.88
C ALA A 52 -9.13 4.76 20.39
N ASN A 53 -9.30 4.89 19.08
CA ASN A 53 -10.33 5.73 18.45
C ASN A 53 -11.34 4.93 17.59
N GLY A 54 -11.20 3.61 17.53
CA GLY A 54 -12.00 2.76 16.65
C GLY A 54 -11.44 2.67 15.22
N PRO A 55 -12.11 1.94 14.32
CA PRO A 55 -11.59 1.67 12.98
C PRO A 55 -11.27 2.93 12.17
N ILE A 56 -10.24 2.84 11.33
CA ILE A 56 -9.85 3.90 10.40
C ILE A 56 -10.66 3.72 9.11
N GLU A 57 -11.58 4.64 8.82
CA GLU A 57 -12.54 4.54 7.71
C GLU A 57 -12.17 5.43 6.51
N LYS A 58 -11.41 6.50 6.75
CA LYS A 58 -11.12 7.53 5.76
C LYS A 58 -9.62 7.66 5.52
N THR A 59 -9.28 7.99 4.28
CA THR A 59 -7.90 8.27 3.89
C THR A 59 -7.29 9.44 4.67
N GLY A 60 -8.09 10.44 5.05
CA GLY A 60 -7.65 11.56 5.89
C GLY A 60 -7.16 11.13 7.27
N GLU A 61 -7.86 10.18 7.91
CA GLU A 61 -7.48 9.64 9.22
C GLU A 61 -6.14 8.91 9.13
N LEU A 62 -5.95 8.08 8.09
CA LEU A 62 -4.67 7.41 7.85
C LEU A 62 -3.52 8.39 7.61
N VAL A 63 -3.78 9.51 6.91
CA VAL A 63 -2.79 10.59 6.73
C VAL A 63 -2.42 11.20 8.08
N ASP A 64 -3.38 11.42 8.96
CA ASP A 64 -3.13 12.02 10.27
C ASP A 64 -2.37 11.08 11.21
N VAL A 65 -2.68 9.78 11.20
CA VAL A 65 -1.86 8.75 11.87
C VAL A 65 -0.41 8.82 11.39
N LYS A 66 -0.20 8.90 10.08
CA LYS A 66 1.15 8.95 9.49
C LYS A 66 1.90 10.24 9.86
N LYS A 67 1.20 11.37 9.98
CA LYS A 67 1.75 12.63 10.48
C LYS A 67 2.14 12.53 11.96
N LYS A 68 1.41 11.78 12.79
CA LYS A 68 1.79 11.51 14.19
C LYS A 68 3.02 10.58 14.28
N ALA A 69 3.09 9.59 13.39
CA ALA A 69 4.18 8.62 13.35
C ALA A 69 5.53 9.23 12.94
N ILE A 70 5.58 10.17 12.00
CA ILE A 70 6.84 10.72 11.48
C ILE A 70 7.13 12.14 12.02
N PRO A 71 8.32 12.41 12.58
CA PRO A 71 8.71 13.75 13.04
C PRO A 71 8.60 14.81 11.93
N LYS A 72 8.16 16.04 12.29
CA LYS A 72 7.98 17.15 11.33
C LYS A 72 9.23 17.43 10.51
N LYS A 73 10.43 17.37 11.12
CA LYS A 73 11.71 17.62 10.43
C LYS A 73 11.96 16.67 9.25
N VAL A 74 11.47 15.43 9.32
CA VAL A 74 11.64 14.41 8.28
C VAL A 74 10.55 14.51 7.20
N ARG A 75 9.50 15.31 7.44
CA ARG A 75 8.40 15.54 6.48
C ARG A 75 8.67 16.69 5.50
N ILE A 76 9.72 17.48 5.74
CA ILE A 76 10.00 18.72 5.00
C ILE A 76 10.70 18.42 3.67
N ASP A 77 11.51 17.37 3.61
CA ASP A 77 12.23 16.96 2.41
C ASP A 77 11.58 15.73 1.79
N GLY A 78 10.92 15.90 0.63
CA GLY A 78 10.42 14.82 -0.22
C GLY A 78 8.93 14.89 -0.61
N PRO A 79 8.46 13.95 -1.46
CA PRO A 79 7.05 13.85 -1.84
C PRO A 79 6.15 13.65 -0.61
N HIS A 80 4.87 14.03 -0.74
CA HIS A 80 3.89 14.02 0.36
C HIS A 80 4.09 12.81 1.27
N PRO A 81 4.31 12.99 2.59
CA PRO A 81 4.79 11.93 3.47
C PRO A 81 3.99 10.63 3.32
N ALA A 82 2.68 10.70 3.15
CA ALA A 82 1.80 9.53 3.02
C ALA A 82 1.94 8.71 1.73
N LYS A 83 2.59 9.21 0.68
CA LYS A 83 2.61 8.58 -0.65
C LYS A 83 3.07 7.12 -0.62
N ARG A 84 4.17 6.83 0.08
CA ARG A 84 4.76 5.48 0.19
C ARG A 84 3.83 4.48 0.90
N THR A 85 3.24 4.89 2.02
CA THR A 85 2.29 4.04 2.77
C THR A 85 1.04 3.74 1.94
N PHE A 86 0.50 4.75 1.23
CA PHE A 86 -0.66 4.56 0.37
C PHE A 86 -0.35 3.67 -0.84
N GLN A 87 0.83 3.81 -1.44
CA GLN A 87 1.30 2.93 -2.50
C GLN A 87 1.41 1.47 -2.01
N ALA A 88 2.01 1.25 -0.84
CA ALA A 88 2.13 -0.08 -0.27
C ALA A 88 0.77 -0.76 -0.06
N ILE A 89 -0.19 -0.04 0.54
CA ILE A 89 -1.54 -0.55 0.78
C ILE A 89 -2.24 -0.84 -0.55
N ARG A 90 -2.10 0.05 -1.55
CA ARG A 90 -2.68 -0.16 -2.88
C ARG A 90 -2.13 -1.41 -3.56
N ILE A 91 -0.81 -1.63 -3.50
CA ILE A 91 -0.15 -2.81 -4.06
C ILE A 91 -0.68 -4.09 -3.38
N GLU A 92 -0.81 -4.08 -2.05
CA GLU A 92 -1.36 -5.21 -1.29
C GLU A 92 -2.81 -5.52 -1.66
N VAL A 93 -3.69 -4.50 -1.66
CA VAL A 93 -5.12 -4.66 -1.97
C VAL A 93 -5.34 -5.23 -3.37
N ASN A 94 -4.53 -4.81 -4.34
CA ASN A 94 -4.71 -5.19 -5.74
C ASN A 94 -3.84 -6.37 -6.16
N ASN A 95 -2.99 -6.90 -5.27
CA ASN A 95 -1.99 -7.94 -5.56
C ASN A 95 -1.17 -7.61 -6.82
N GLU A 96 -0.72 -6.36 -6.95
CA GLU A 96 -0.15 -5.85 -8.21
C GLU A 96 1.11 -6.63 -8.62
N LEU A 97 1.96 -6.98 -7.65
CA LEU A 97 3.20 -7.72 -7.92
C LEU A 97 2.94 -9.19 -8.25
N GLY A 98 1.94 -9.83 -7.63
CA GLY A 98 1.59 -11.23 -7.89
C GLY A 98 1.04 -11.45 -9.30
N VAL A 99 0.45 -10.42 -9.91
CA VAL A 99 -0.13 -10.49 -11.26
C VAL A 99 0.93 -10.27 -12.35
N ILE A 100 1.99 -9.51 -12.09
CA ILE A 100 2.98 -9.14 -13.12
C ILE A 100 3.71 -10.35 -13.70
N ASN A 101 4.21 -11.27 -12.86
CA ASN A 101 4.99 -12.40 -13.36
C ASN A 101 4.15 -13.27 -14.32
N LYS A 102 2.94 -13.63 -13.88
CA LYS A 102 2.01 -14.41 -14.70
C LYS A 102 1.60 -13.65 -15.97
N MET A 103 1.35 -12.34 -15.86
CA MET A 103 1.01 -11.50 -17.01
C MET A 103 2.14 -11.48 -18.06
N ILE A 104 3.40 -11.42 -17.63
CA ILE A 104 4.56 -11.47 -18.54
C ILE A 104 4.66 -12.84 -19.20
N GLU A 105 4.53 -13.93 -18.44
CA GLU A 105 4.55 -15.30 -18.98
C GLU A 105 3.44 -15.52 -20.00
N ASP A 106 2.21 -15.15 -19.65
CA ASP A 106 1.03 -15.25 -20.52
C ASP A 106 1.23 -14.41 -21.79
N ALA A 107 1.70 -13.16 -21.66
CA ALA A 107 1.96 -12.27 -22.78
C ALA A 107 2.99 -12.85 -23.75
N VAL A 108 4.09 -13.42 -23.24
CA VAL A 108 5.12 -14.05 -24.08
C VAL A 108 4.57 -15.29 -24.79
N SER A 109 3.72 -16.07 -24.13
CA SER A 109 3.19 -17.33 -24.69
C SER A 109 2.28 -17.15 -25.91
N ILE A 110 1.59 -16.01 -26.01
CA ILE A 110 0.64 -15.72 -27.11
C ILE A 110 1.24 -14.86 -28.22
N MET A 111 2.51 -14.45 -28.09
CA MET A 111 3.15 -13.58 -29.09
C MET A 111 3.63 -14.34 -30.32
N ASN A 112 3.37 -13.75 -31.48
CA ASN A 112 4.00 -14.16 -32.73
C ASN A 112 5.50 -13.85 -32.73
N LYS A 113 6.26 -14.57 -33.56
CA LYS A 113 7.69 -14.31 -33.78
C LYS A 113 7.91 -12.85 -34.20
N GLY A 114 8.77 -12.14 -33.47
CA GLY A 114 9.05 -10.71 -33.71
C GLY A 114 8.07 -9.75 -33.01
N GLY A 115 7.09 -10.25 -32.25
CA GLY A 115 6.24 -9.46 -31.38
C GLY A 115 7.04 -8.70 -30.32
N ARG A 116 6.52 -7.54 -29.88
CA ARG A 116 7.16 -6.68 -28.88
C ARG A 116 6.18 -6.39 -27.75
N VAL A 117 6.64 -6.51 -26.51
CA VAL A 117 5.93 -6.06 -25.31
C VAL A 117 6.59 -4.77 -24.83
N CYS A 118 5.79 -3.75 -24.54
CA CYS A 118 6.24 -2.51 -23.90
C CYS A 118 5.59 -2.42 -22.52
N ILE A 119 6.40 -2.25 -21.47
CA ILE A 119 5.95 -2.12 -20.08
C ILE A 119 6.32 -0.72 -19.60
N ILE A 120 5.33 -0.01 -19.04
CA ILE A 120 5.52 1.30 -18.42
C ILE A 120 5.36 1.14 -16.91
N THR A 121 6.35 1.60 -16.14
CA THR A 121 6.37 1.55 -14.67
C THR A 121 6.42 2.98 -14.09
N PHE A 122 6.00 3.16 -12.83
CA PHE A 122 5.83 4.47 -12.18
C PHE A 122 6.31 4.47 -10.74
#